data_AF-A0A929M7T5-F1
#
_entry.id   AF-A0A929M7T5-F1
#
_cell.length_a   1.000
_cell.length_b   1.000
_cell.length_c   1.000
_cell.angle_alpha   90.00
_cell.angle_beta   90.00
_cell.angle_gamma   90.00
#
_symmetry.space_group_name_H-M   'P 1'
#
loop_
_entity.id
_entity.type
_entity.pdbx_description
1 polymer ?
#
loop_
_entity_poly.entity_id
_entity_poly.type
_entity_poly.pdbx_seq_one_letter_code
_entity_poly.pdbx_strand_id
1 'polypeptide(L)' 'MKKFAFLALSLCATLALAADMKVYKSPTCGCCGNWTNAMQKAGFSEETIKVDDMVKVKKEFHVPLELSSC' A
#
# COMPACT_ATOMS: atom_id res chain seq x y z
N MET A 1 43.71 4.53 14.49
CA MET A 1 42.60 4.17 15.40
C MET A 1 41.38 5.10 15.33
N LYS A 2 41.33 6.14 14.48
CA LYS A 2 40.19 7.07 14.37
C LYS A 2 39.26 6.87 13.15
N LYS A 3 39.51 5.85 12.30
CA LYS A 3 38.75 5.63 11.04
C LYS A 3 37.58 4.65 11.17
N PHE A 4 37.49 3.90 12.27
CA PHE A 4 36.42 2.92 12.47
C PHE A 4 35.18 3.48 13.16
N ALA A 5 35.21 4.74 13.61
CA ALA A 5 34.08 5.37 14.29
C ALA A 5 32.92 5.78 13.35
N PHE A 6 33.12 5.74 12.03
CA PHE A 6 32.09 6.11 11.05
C PHE A 6 31.16 4.95 10.66
N LEU A 7 31.44 3.71 11.07
CA LEU A 7 30.68 2.54 10.61
C LEU A 7 29.49 2.17 11.53
N ALA A 8 29.26 2.90 12.61
CA ALA A 8 28.24 2.55 13.61
C ALA A 8 26.89 3.29 13.44
N LEU A 9 26.80 4.27 12.54
CA LEU A 9 25.58 5.11 12.40
C LEU A 9 24.60 4.63 11.31
N SER A 10 24.89 3.53 10.60
CA SER A 10 24.09 3.12 9.44
C SER A 10 23.03 2.04 9.72
N LEU A 11 22.91 1.55 10.95
CA LEU A 11 22.04 0.41 11.27
C LEU A 11 20.69 0.81 11.90
N CYS A 12 20.19 1.99 11.57
CA CYS A 12 18.79 2.37 11.82
C CYS A 12 18.01 2.39 10.50
N ALA A 13 18.29 1.43 9.62
CA ALA A 13 17.37 1.09 8.56
C ALA A 13 16.10 0.59 9.26
N THR A 14 15.11 1.48 9.32
CA THR A 14 13.77 1.20 9.80
C THR A 14 13.33 -0.14 9.21
N LEU A 15 13.14 -1.16 10.06
CA LEU A 15 12.21 -2.22 9.71
C LEU A 15 10.85 -1.53 9.60
N ALA A 16 10.53 -1.06 8.40
CA ALA A 16 9.15 -0.77 8.05
C ALA A 16 8.43 -2.11 8.23
N LEU A 17 7.70 -2.25 9.33
CA LEU A 17 6.82 -3.38 9.55
C LEU A 17 5.85 -3.38 8.36
N ALA A 18 6.10 -4.31 7.44
CA ALA A 18 5.22 -4.59 6.32
C ALA A 18 3.79 -4.71 6.87
N ALA A 19 2.90 -3.81 6.47
CA ALA A 19 1.51 -3.86 6.87
C ALA A 19 0.72 -4.68 5.84
N ASP A 20 -0.23 -5.47 6.33
CA ASP A 20 -1.21 -6.13 5.49
C ASP A 20 -2.26 -5.11 5.00
N MET A 21 -2.62 -5.22 3.73
CA MET A 21 -3.58 -4.35 3.06
C MET A 21 -4.54 -5.17 2.22
N LYS A 22 -5.84 -4.88 2.33
CA LYS A 22 -6.86 -5.38 1.40
C LYS A 22 -7.25 -4.28 0.44
N VAL A 23 -7.17 -4.54 -0.85
CA VAL A 23 -7.50 -3.56 -1.90
C VAL A 23 -8.70 -4.03 -2.69
N TYR A 24 -9.80 -3.30 -2.53
CA TYR A 24 -10.97 -3.48 -3.38
C TYR A 24 -10.81 -2.63 -4.64
N LYS A 25 -10.98 -3.23 -5.81
CA LYS A 25 -10.89 -2.51 -7.10
C LYS A 25 -11.82 -3.08 -8.14
N SER A 26 -12.17 -2.25 -9.14
CA SER A 26 -12.81 -2.75 -10.36
C SER A 26 -11.92 -3.78 -11.09
N PRO A 27 -12.50 -4.86 -11.68
CA PRO A 27 -11.74 -5.85 -12.44
C PRO A 27 -10.94 -5.24 -13.59
N THR A 28 -11.45 -4.15 -14.18
CA THR A 28 -10.90 -3.50 -15.38
C THR A 28 -10.08 -2.24 -15.08
N CYS A 29 -9.93 -1.83 -13.80
CA CYS A 29 -9.10 -0.68 -13.44
C CYS A 29 -7.61 -1.03 -13.51
N GLY A 30 -6.94 -0.58 -14.58
CA GLY A 30 -5.51 -0.75 -14.80
C GLY A 30 -4.62 0.11 -13.88
N CYS A 31 -5.00 1.37 -13.63
CA CYS A 31 -4.21 2.26 -12.76
C CYS A 31 -4.17 1.78 -11.31
N CYS A 32 -5.27 1.20 -10.82
CA CYS A 32 -5.35 0.55 -9.52
C CYS A 32 -4.33 -0.60 -9.41
N GLY A 33 -4.18 -1.41 -10.47
CA GLY A 33 -3.18 -2.48 -10.50
C GLY A 33 -1.74 -1.97 -10.51
N ASN A 34 -1.46 -0.86 -11.19
CA ASN A 34 -0.14 -0.22 -11.13
C ASN A 34 0.17 0.30 -9.72
N TRP A 35 -0.84 0.84 -9.04
CA TRP A 35 -0.69 1.33 -7.67
C TRP A 35 -0.45 0.19 -6.68
N THR A 36 -1.21 -0.90 -6.72
CA THR A 36 -0.97 -2.06 -5.83
C THR A 36 0.41 -2.68 -6.05
N ASN A 37 0.87 -2.77 -7.31
CA ASN A 37 2.24 -3.21 -7.62
C ASN A 37 3.30 -2.31 -6.98
N ALA A 38 3.08 -0.99 -6.93
CA ALA A 38 4.00 -0.08 -6.26
C ALA A 38 3.99 -0.27 -4.74
N MET A 39 2.82 -0.51 -4.14
CA MET A 39 2.68 -0.78 -2.70
C MET A 39 3.36 -2.10 -2.31
N GLN A 40 3.21 -3.16 -3.11
CA GLN A 40 3.92 -4.42 -2.90
C GLN A 40 5.44 -4.23 -2.95
N LYS A 41 5.95 -3.46 -3.92
CA LYS A 41 7.39 -3.10 -4.00
C LYS A 41 7.87 -2.27 -2.82
N ALA A 42 6.99 -1.49 -2.20
CA ALA A 42 7.27 -0.74 -0.97
C ALA A 42 7.25 -1.63 0.29
N GLY A 43 6.97 -2.93 0.16
CA GLY A 43 7.01 -3.90 1.24
C GLY A 43 5.66 -4.19 1.89
N PHE A 44 4.54 -3.71 1.33
CA PHE A 44 3.21 -4.07 1.83
C PHE A 44 2.80 -5.47 1.37
N SER A 45 2.15 -6.20 2.25
CA SER A 45 1.48 -7.47 1.93
C SER A 45 0.06 -7.14 1.47
N GLU A 46 -0.32 -7.56 0.26
CA GLU A 46 -1.52 -7.08 -0.40
C GLU A 46 -2.45 -8.21 -0.85
N GLU A 47 -3.73 -8.09 -0.54
CA GLU A 47 -4.82 -8.94 -1.02
C GLU A 47 -5.78 -8.12 -1.91
N THR A 48 -5.73 -8.34 -3.23
CA THR A 48 -6.66 -7.69 -4.16
C THR A 48 -8.01 -8.41 -4.19
N ILE A 49 -9.10 -7.69 -3.98
CA ILE A 49 -10.47 -8.15 -4.14
C ILE A 49 -11.09 -7.39 -5.33
N LYS A 50 -11.46 -8.13 -6.38
CA LYS A 50 -12.12 -7.55 -7.56
C LYS A 50 -13.62 -7.46 -7.31
N VAL A 51 -14.20 -6.28 -7.49
CA VAL A 51 -15.63 -6.01 -7.29
C VAL A 51 -16.19 -5.17 -8.42
N ASP A 52 -17.38 -5.51 -8.91
CA ASP A 52 -18.02 -4.75 -9.99
C ASP A 52 -18.66 -3.45 -9.46
N ASP A 53 -19.22 -3.49 -8.24
CA ASP A 53 -19.83 -2.34 -7.58
C ASP A 53 -18.92 -1.74 -6.50
N MET A 54 -18.02 -0.85 -6.93
CA MET A 54 -17.15 -0.09 -6.02
C MET A 54 -17.93 0.90 -5.14
N VAL A 55 -19.11 1.36 -5.57
CA VAL A 55 -19.92 2.30 -4.78
C VAL A 55 -20.45 1.61 -3.52
N LYS A 56 -20.89 0.35 -3.65
CA LYS A 56 -21.33 -0.46 -2.51
C LYS A 56 -20.19 -0.65 -1.49
N VAL A 57 -18.99 -1.01 -1.96
CA VAL A 57 -17.83 -1.18 -1.08
C VAL A 57 -17.46 0.12 -0.36
N LYS A 58 -17.38 1.24 -1.08
CA LYS A 58 -17.07 2.55 -0.48
C LYS A 58 -18.10 2.94 0.57
N LYS A 59 -19.40 2.68 0.33
CA LYS A 59 -20.47 2.90 1.32
C LYS A 59 -20.33 2.01 2.55
N GLU A 60 -20.02 0.72 2.37
CA GLU A 60 -19.83 -0.23 3.47
C GLU A 60 -18.70 0.21 4.41
N PHE A 61 -17.61 0.72 3.84
CA PHE A 61 -16.49 1.28 4.61
C PHE A 61 -16.64 2.77 4.93
N HIS A 62 -17.83 3.34 4.74
CA HIS A 62 -18.16 4.73 5.07
C HIS A 62 -17.22 5.78 4.43
N VAL A 63 -16.70 5.49 3.24
CA VAL A 63 -15.86 6.44 2.47
C VAL A 63 -16.76 7.55 1.91
N PRO A 64 -16.52 8.83 2.25
CA PRO A 64 -17.28 9.94 1.71
C PRO A 64 -17.12 10.07 0.19
N LEU A 65 -18.16 10.54 -0.47
CA LEU A 65 -18.19 10.62 -1.94
C LEU A 65 -17.11 11.57 -2.47
N GLU A 66 -16.92 12.70 -1.79
CA GLU A 66 -15.94 13.73 -2.13
C GLU A 66 -14.48 13.29 -1.93
N LEU A 67 -14.25 12.22 -1.17
CA LEU A 67 -12.92 11.61 -0.97
C LEU A 67 -12.73 10.31 -1.78
N SER A 68 -13.74 9.92 -2.56
CA SER A 68 -13.69 8.69 -3.34
C SER A 68 -12.75 8.81 -4.53
N SER A 69 -11.89 7.79 -4.71
CA SER A 69 -11.08 7.61 -5.93
C SER A 69 -11.55 6.38 -6.72
N CYS A 70 -10.70 5.83 -7.58
CA CYS A 70 -10.93 4.56 -8.26
C CYS A 70 -11.01 3.33 -7.32
#